data_AF-A0A1J9P3X1-F1
#
_entry.id   AF-A0A1J9P3X1-F1
#
_cell.length_a   1.000
_cell.length_b   1.000
_cell.length_c   1.000
_cell.angle_alpha   90.00
_cell.angle_beta   90.00
_cell.angle_gamma   90.00
#
_symmetry.space_group_name_H-M   'P 1'
#
loop_
_entity.id
_entity.type
_entity.pdbx_description
1 polymer ?
#
loop_
_entity_poly.entity_id
_entity_poly.type
_entity_poly.pdbx_seq_one_letter_code
_entity_poly.pdbx_strand_id
1 'polypeptide(L)'
;MQYLAEHTPEIPALKTHGLIRFEPSRAILMSYIPDMTLARAWFSLSLINKVLIQQHLGDIFHRLRTLHQRNSNELEGVSEEEVKEYRVNKCTR
;
A
#
# COMPACT_ATOMS: atom_id res chain seq x y z
N MET A 1 3.62 7.12 4.22
CA MET A 1 4.57 6.63 3.18
C MET A 1 6.01 7.05 3.44
N GLN A 2 6.31 8.30 3.80
CA GLN A 2 7.67 8.74 4.15
C GLN A 2 8.30 7.93 5.30
N TYR A 3 7.53 7.64 6.35
CA TYR A 3 7.95 6.74 7.44
C TYR A 3 8.49 5.39 6.95
N LEU A 4 7.83 4.76 5.98
CA LEU A 4 8.29 3.48 5.42
C LEU A 4 9.58 3.63 4.63
N ALA A 5 9.76 4.74 3.92
CA ALA A 5 10.98 5.02 3.17
C ALA A 5 12.18 5.27 4.11
N GLU A 6 11.96 5.84 5.29
CA GLU A 6 13.00 6.15 6.27
C GLU A 6 13.34 4.94 7.17
N HIS A 7 12.33 4.20 7.64
CA HIS A 7 12.49 3.12 8.60
C HIS A 7 12.60 1.72 7.97
N THR A 8 12.14 1.55 6.72
CA THR A 8 12.16 0.26 6.01
C THR A 8 12.42 0.43 4.50
N PRO A 9 13.61 0.93 4.10
CA PRO A 9 13.93 1.17 2.69
C PRO A 9 13.95 -0.12 1.85
N GLU A 10 14.13 -1.27 2.50
CA GLU A 10 14.09 -2.61 1.90
C GLU A 10 12.70 -3.01 1.38
N ILE A 11 11.64 -2.37 1.89
CA ILE A 11 10.28 -2.64 1.41
C ILE A 11 10.05 -1.72 0.21
N PRO A 12 9.76 -2.26 -0.99
CA PRO A 12 9.52 -1.45 -2.16
C PRO A 12 8.24 -0.64 -1.98
N ALA A 13 8.39 0.60 -1.50
CA ALA A 13 7.31 1.55 -1.32
C ALA A 13 7.43 2.69 -2.34
N LEU A 14 6.29 3.15 -2.87
CA LEU A 14 6.29 4.30 -3.76
C LEU A 14 6.77 5.55 -3.00
N LYS A 15 7.79 6.19 -3.54
CA LYS A 15 8.34 7.43 -2.97
C LYS A 15 7.32 8.54 -3.16
N THR A 16 6.88 9.13 -2.05
CA THR A 16 5.99 10.30 -2.06
C THR A 16 6.83 11.56 -2.30
N HIS A 17 6.41 12.38 -3.26
CA HIS A 17 7.02 13.68 -3.56
C HIS A 17 6.30 14.85 -2.90
N GLY A 18 5.01 14.70 -2.58
CA GLY A 18 4.24 15.73 -1.90
C GLY A 18 2.78 15.37 -1.71
N LEU A 19 2.09 16.19 -0.91
CA LEU A 19 0.65 16.13 -0.66
C LEU A 19 0.05 17.49 -1.02
N ILE A 20 -0.95 17.49 -1.90
CA ILE A 20 -1.76 18.66 -2.20
C ILE A 20 -3.09 18.51 -1.47
N ARG A 21 -3.45 19.48 -0.65
CA ARG A 21 -4.74 19.55 0.06
C ARG A 21 -5.61 20.62 -0.59
N PHE A 22 -6.78 20.24 -1.09
CA PHE A 22 -7.80 21.16 -1.61
C PHE A 22 -9.18 20.61 -1.26
N GLU A 23 -9.84 21.19 -0.26
CA GLU A 23 -11.10 20.65 0.27
C GLU A 23 -12.17 20.46 -0.82
N PRO A 24 -12.87 19.31 -0.85
CA PRO A 24 -12.84 18.18 0.10
C PRO A 24 -11.80 17.09 -0.25
N SER A 25 -10.91 17.35 -1.21
CA SER A 25 -10.02 16.37 -1.82
C SER A 25 -8.55 16.51 -1.40
N ARG A 26 -7.84 15.39 -1.50
CA ARG A 26 -6.40 15.32 -1.20
C ARG A 26 -5.75 14.55 -2.35
N ALA A 27 -4.64 15.07 -2.86
CA ALA A 27 -3.86 14.40 -3.90
C ALA A 27 -2.45 14.11 -3.40
N ILE A 28 -2.03 12.86 -3.48
CA ILE A 28 -0.67 12.43 -3.16
C ILE A 28 0.11 12.31 -4.46
N LEU A 29 1.20 13.06 -4.58
CA LEU A 29 2.15 12.92 -5.67
C LEU A 29 3.17 11.85 -5.27
N MET A 30 3.28 10.80 -6.08
CA MET A 30 4.20 9.68 -5.84
C MET A 30 4.94 9.32 -7.12
N SER A 31 6.12 8.72 -6.99
CA SER A 31 6.85 8.16 -8.14
C SER A 31 5.98 7.13 -8.86
N TYR A 32 6.07 7.10 -10.19
CA TYR A 32 5.43 6.08 -10.99
C TYR A 32 6.44 4.98 -11.31
N ILE A 33 6.11 3.72 -10.99
CA ILE A 33 6.90 2.57 -11.41
C ILE A 33 6.18 1.95 -12.61
N PRO A 34 6.76 2.05 -13.83
CA PRO A 34 6.18 1.45 -15.02
C PRO A 34 6.34 -0.07 -14.95
N ASP A 35 5.27 -0.79 -14.61
CA ASP A 35 5.23 -2.26 -14.63
C ASP A 35 3.79 -2.79 -14.76
N MET A 36 3.67 -4.11 -14.87
CA MET A 36 2.44 -4.86 -14.89
C MET A 36 1.98 -5.15 -13.46
N THR A 37 0.68 -4.96 -13.20
CA THR A 37 0.12 -5.32 -11.89
C THR A 37 0.12 -6.84 -11.71
N LEU A 38 0.31 -7.29 -10.47
CA LEU A 38 0.26 -8.71 -10.15
C LEU A 38 -1.07 -9.35 -10.60
N ALA A 39 -2.18 -8.62 -10.50
CA ALA A 39 -3.50 -9.09 -10.97
C ALA A 39 -3.52 -9.43 -12.46
N ARG A 40 -2.85 -8.62 -13.30
CA ARG A 40 -2.75 -8.91 -14.73
C ARG A 40 -1.78 -10.06 -14.99
N ALA A 41 -0.65 -10.10 -14.29
CA ALA A 41 0.37 -11.13 -14.50
C ALA A 41 -0.02 -12.50 -13.91
N TRP A 42 -0.95 -12.54 -12.93
CA TRP A 42 -1.22 -13.75 -12.14
C TRP A 42 -1.55 -14.99 -12.97
N PHE A 43 -2.27 -14.82 -14.08
CA PHE A 43 -2.69 -15.92 -14.94
C PHE A 43 -1.54 -16.50 -15.78
N SER A 44 -0.52 -15.71 -16.11
CA SER A 44 0.64 -16.16 -16.90
C SER A 44 1.79 -16.70 -16.05
N LEU A 45 1.71 -16.57 -14.72
CA LEU A 45 2.75 -17.06 -13.82
C LEU A 45 2.71 -18.57 -13.64
N SER A 46 3.89 -19.20 -13.62
CA SER A 46 4.05 -20.59 -13.21
C SER A 46 3.66 -20.79 -11.74
N LEU A 47 3.35 -22.02 -11.36
CA LEU A 47 3.03 -22.37 -9.96
C LEU A 47 4.19 -21.99 -9.02
N ILE A 48 5.43 -22.27 -9.42
CA ILE A 48 6.63 -21.94 -8.63
C ILE A 48 6.70 -20.43 -8.38
N ASN A 49 6.49 -19.60 -9.41
CA ASN A 49 6.52 -18.15 -9.27
C ASN A 49 5.41 -17.64 -8.35
N LYS A 50 4.21 -18.24 -8.40
CA LYS A 50 3.13 -17.89 -7.48
C LYS A 50 3.49 -18.18 -6.02
N VAL A 51 4.12 -19.32 -5.75
CA VAL A 51 4.58 -19.70 -4.41
C VAL A 51 5.65 -18.72 -3.92
N LEU A 52 6.64 -18.38 -4.76
CA LEU A 52 7.69 -17.42 -4.42
C LEU A 52 7.10 -16.03 -4.11
N ILE A 53 6.16 -15.56 -4.94
CA ILE A 53 5.49 -14.27 -4.70
C ILE A 53 4.67 -14.31 -3.41
N GLN A 54 3.98 -15.41 -3.11
CA GLN A 54 3.23 -15.57 -1.87
C GLN A 54 4.15 -15.49 -0.65
N GLN A 55 5.29 -16.19 -0.68
CA GLN A 55 6.29 -16.12 0.40
C GLN A 55 6.83 -14.70 0.56
N HIS A 56 7.24 -14.07 -0.54
CA HIS A 56 7.78 -12.72 -0.53
C HIS A 56 6.76 -11.68 0.01
N LEU A 57 5.49 -11.77 -0.40
CA LEU A 57 4.43 -10.93 0.14
C LEU A 57 4.19 -11.21 1.63
N GLY A 58 4.24 -12.48 2.04
CA GLY A 58 4.15 -12.89 3.43
C GLY A 58 5.22 -12.22 4.29
N ASP A 59 6.47 -12.24 3.83
CA ASP A 59 7.60 -11.60 4.50
C ASP A 59 7.44 -10.08 4.58
N ILE A 60 7.02 -9.43 3.49
CA ILE A 60 6.74 -7.99 3.47
C ILE A 60 5.66 -7.65 4.51
N PHE A 61 4.54 -8.38 4.52
CA PHE A 61 3.45 -8.12 5.48
C PHE A 61 3.87 -8.39 6.92
N HIS A 62 4.65 -9.44 7.16
CA HIS A 62 5.20 -9.73 8.48
C HIS A 62 6.09 -8.58 8.97
N ARG A 63 6.97 -8.08 8.11
CA ARG A 63 7.84 -6.92 8.41
C ARG A 63 7.02 -5.66 8.66
N LEU A 64 6.03 -5.36 7.84
CA LEU A 64 5.16 -4.19 8.05
C LEU A 64 4.42 -4.25 9.40
N ARG A 65 3.92 -5.43 9.79
CA ARG A 65 3.22 -5.62 11.08
C ARG A 65 4.13 -5.54 12.30
N THR A 66 5.42 -5.84 12.12
CA THR A 66 6.42 -5.77 13.20
C THR A 66 7.03 -4.37 13.34
N LEU A 67 6.70 -3.43 12.44
CA LEU A 67 7.01 -2.02 12.62
C LEU A 67 6.19 -1.42 13.77
N HIS A 68 6.67 -1.62 14.98
CA HIS A 68 6.13 -0.99 16.16
C HIS A 68 6.56 0.49 16.20
N GLN A 69 5.62 1.40 16.12
CA GLN A 69 5.91 2.81 16.36
C GLN A 69 6.23 3.01 17.83
N ARG A 70 7.47 3.36 18.14
CA ARG A 70 7.93 3.66 19.52
C ARG A 70 7.29 4.93 20.10
N ASN A 71 6.66 5.74 19.24
CA ASN A 71 5.94 6.94 19.61
C ASN A 71 4.46 6.70 19.33
N SER A 72 3.62 7.05 20.29
CA SER A 72 2.16 6.84 20.38
C SER A 72 1.30 7.50 19.31
N ASN A 73 1.82 7.74 18.12
CA ASN A 73 1.03 8.16 16.99
C ASN A 73 0.89 6.92 16.12
N GLU A 74 -0.26 6.27 16.22
CA GLU A 74 -0.63 5.16 15.35
C GLU A 74 -0.38 5.56 13.89
N LEU A 75 -0.26 4.59 12.97
CA LEU A 75 -0.30 4.90 11.53
C LEU A 75 -1.75 5.30 11.14
N GLU A 76 -2.39 6.10 11.99
CA GLU A 76 -3.67 6.71 11.78
C GLU A 76 -3.51 7.60 10.54
N GLY A 77 -4.46 7.51 9.63
CA GLY A 77 -4.51 8.45 8.51
C GLY A 77 -4.38 9.86 9.09
N VAL A 78 -3.47 10.68 8.56
CA VAL A 78 -3.26 12.06 9.03
C VAL A 78 -4.40 12.99 8.56
N SER A 79 -5.63 12.50 8.66
CA SER A 79 -6.91 13.15 8.42
C SER A 79 -7.91 12.22 9.10
N GLU A 80 -8.82 12.77 9.89
CA GLU A 80 -9.89 12.14 10.67
C GLU A 80 -10.88 11.31 9.81
N GLU A 81 -10.36 10.46 8.94
CA GLU A 81 -11.11 9.67 7.99
C GLU A 81 -10.61 8.23 8.11
N GLU A 82 -11.25 7.51 9.03
CA GLU A 82 -11.21 6.06 9.08
C GLU A 82 -11.43 5.49 7.67
N VAL A 83 -10.82 4.34 7.41
CA VAL A 83 -11.04 3.57 6.17
C VAL A 83 -12.54 3.27 6.06
N LYS A 84 -13.26 4.06 5.25
CA LYS A 84 -14.63 3.74 4.88
C LYS A 84 -14.60 2.51 3.99
N GLU A 85 -15.04 1.37 4.52
CA GLU A 85 -15.32 0.18 3.73
C GLU A 85 -16.50 0.48 2.80
N TYR A 86 -16.20 0.87 1.55
CA TYR A 86 -17.23 0.99 0.52
C TYR A 86 -17.64 -0.40 0.05
N ARG A 87 -18.70 -0.95 0.66
CA ARG A 87 -19.42 -2.08 0.09
C ARG A 87 -20.09 -1.60 -1.20
N VAL A 88 -19.58 -2.05 -2.34
CA VAL A 88 -20.22 -1.83 -3.64
C VAL A 88 -21.54 -2.62 -3.63
N ASN A 89 -22.64 -1.95 -3.27
CA ASN A 89 -23.96 -2.47 -3.53
C ASN A 89 -24.11 -2.53 -5.06
N LYS A 90 -24.15 -3.74 -5.60
CA LYS A 90 -24.62 -3.97 -6.98
C LYS A 90 -26.02 -3.37 -7.06
N CYS A 91 -26.18 -2.33 -7.87
CA CYS A 91 -27.51 -1.86 -8.25
C CYS A 91 -28.26 -3.03 -8.86
N THR A 92 -29.30 -3.50 -8.18
CA THR A 92 -30.37 -4.29 -8.77
C THR A 92 -31.10 -3.40 -9.79
N ARG A 93 -31.31 -3.98 -10.97
CA ARG A 93 -31.85 -3.35 -12.16
C ARG A 93 -33.35 -3.13 -12.06
#